data_AF-Q4N8A2-F1
#
_entry.id   AF-Q4N8A2-F1
#
_cell.length_a   1.000
_cell.length_b   1.000
_cell.length_c   1.000
_cell.angle_alpha   90.00
_cell.angle_beta   90.00
_cell.angle_gamma   90.00
#
_symmetry.space_group_name_H-M   'P 1'
#
loop_
_entity.id
_entity.type
_entity.pdbx_description
1 polymer ?
#
loop_
_entity_poly.entity_id
_entity_poly.type
_entity_poly.pdbx_seq_one_letter_code
_entity_poly.pdbx_strand_id
1 'polypeptide(L)'
;MGEWVCVRIYFTLWDQEMPILSYNIHELPYASCFVCGERGHLSSQCPENPKGIFPKGSGCHFCGSVRHKKANCPEYTKSHQSSNN
;
A
#
# COMPACT_ATOMS: atom_id res chain seq x y z
N MET A 1 -41.98 21.64 10.10
CA MET A 1 -40.57 21.72 10.50
C MET A 1 -40.23 20.40 11.18
N GLY A 2 -39.25 19.67 10.62
CA GLY A 2 -38.64 18.50 11.25
C GLY A 2 -39.38 17.19 11.02
N GLU A 3 -38.85 16.35 10.13
CA GLU A 3 -38.57 14.94 10.41
C GLU A 3 -37.73 14.37 9.27
N TRP A 4 -36.58 13.82 9.65
CA TRP A 4 -35.56 13.27 8.78
C TRP A 4 -36.00 11.89 8.29
N VAL A 5 -36.68 11.81 7.15
CA VAL A 5 -36.85 10.54 6.43
C VAL A 5 -35.57 10.19 5.66
N CYS A 6 -34.52 9.93 6.43
CA CYS A 6 -33.40 9.09 6.02
C CYS A 6 -33.82 7.64 6.28
N VAL A 7 -33.41 6.72 5.39
CA VAL A 7 -33.62 5.25 5.42
C VAL A 7 -35.04 4.72 5.14
N ARG A 8 -35.28 4.25 3.89
CA ARG A 8 -35.94 2.94 3.58
C ARG A 8 -36.34 2.64 2.11
N ILE A 9 -35.63 3.13 1.09
CA ILE A 9 -35.83 2.62 -0.29
C ILE A 9 -34.52 2.24 -1.02
N TYR A 10 -33.45 1.95 -0.29
CA TYR A 10 -32.22 1.39 -0.87
C TYR A 10 -31.63 0.30 0.03
N PHE A 11 -32.42 -0.73 0.37
CA PHE A 11 -31.91 -1.86 1.16
C PHE A 11 -32.22 -3.25 0.59
N THR A 12 -32.92 -3.38 -0.54
CA THR A 12 -33.30 -4.71 -1.09
C THR A 12 -32.95 -4.93 -2.56
N LEU A 13 -32.08 -4.11 -3.15
CA LEU A 13 -31.54 -4.32 -4.51
C LEU A 13 -30.02 -4.13 -4.57
N TRP A 14 -29.32 -4.59 -3.53
CA TRP A 14 -27.85 -4.49 -3.41
C TRP A 14 -27.25 -5.78 -2.82
N ASP A 15 -27.85 -6.94 -3.10
CA ASP A 15 -27.36 -8.23 -2.59
C ASP A 15 -27.24 -9.33 -3.66
N GLN A 16 -27.24 -8.99 -4.96
CA GLN A 16 -26.87 -9.98 -5.98
C GLN A 16 -25.77 -9.45 -6.89
N GLU A 17 -24.57 -9.91 -6.54
CA GLU A 17 -23.45 -10.20 -7.44
C GLU A 17 -22.95 -9.00 -8.24
N MET A 18 -22.38 -8.04 -7.54
CA MET A 18 -21.14 -7.47 -8.05
C MET A 18 -20.07 -8.56 -7.89
N PRO A 19 -19.61 -9.25 -8.95
CA PRO A 19 -18.29 -9.84 -8.87
C PRO A 19 -17.39 -8.67 -8.52
N ILE A 20 -16.79 -8.71 -7.33
CA ILE A 20 -15.58 -7.95 -7.07
C ILE A 20 -14.61 -8.42 -8.13
N LEU A 21 -14.69 -7.79 -9.31
CA LEU A 21 -13.71 -7.88 -10.38
C LEU A 21 -12.41 -7.82 -9.62
N SER A 22 -11.66 -8.91 -9.75
CA SER A 22 -10.37 -9.19 -9.15
C SER A 22 -9.38 -8.13 -9.61
N TYR A 23 -9.66 -6.90 -9.24
CA TYR A 23 -8.88 -5.73 -9.47
C TYR A 23 -7.75 -5.89 -8.49
N ASN A 24 -6.70 -6.55 -8.96
CA ASN A 24 -5.40 -6.47 -8.35
C ASN A 24 -5.11 -4.97 -8.28
N ILE A 25 -5.26 -4.37 -7.10
CA ILE A 25 -4.97 -2.95 -6.84
C ILE A 25 -3.49 -2.65 -7.17
N HIS A 26 -2.70 -3.69 -7.44
CA HIS A 26 -1.31 -3.66 -7.85
C HIS A 26 -1.09 -3.34 -9.33
N GLU A 27 -2.11 -3.46 -10.19
CA GLU A 27 -2.00 -3.21 -11.63
C GLU A 27 -2.82 -1.96 -11.97
N LEU A 28 -2.13 -0.84 -12.05
CA LEU A 28 -2.71 0.47 -12.30
C LEU A 28 -2.48 0.84 -13.77
N PRO A 29 -3.37 0.41 -14.69
CA PRO A 29 -3.12 0.47 -16.14
C PRO A 29 -2.89 1.89 -16.67
N TYR A 30 -3.42 2.90 -15.97
CA TYR A 30 -3.24 4.30 -16.30
C TYR A 30 -2.04 4.95 -15.60
N ALA A 31 -1.53 4.34 -14.53
CA ALA A 31 -0.36 4.85 -13.83
C ALA A 31 0.90 4.58 -14.66
N SER A 32 1.76 5.60 -14.75
CA SER A 32 3.07 5.50 -15.41
C SER A 32 4.14 5.70 -14.36
N CYS A 33 5.13 4.82 -14.34
CA CYS A 33 6.23 4.85 -13.40
C CYS A 33 7.19 6.01 -13.74
N PHE A 34 7.47 6.88 -12.78
CA PHE A 34 8.41 8.00 -12.97
C PHE A 34 9.88 7.56 -12.93
N VAL A 35 10.16 6.28 -12.71
CA VAL A 35 11.52 5.74 -12.62
C VAL A 35 11.92 5.02 -13.91
N CYS A 36 11.15 4.02 -14.35
CA CYS A 36 11.42 3.26 -15.58
C CYS A 36 10.62 3.74 -16.79
N GLY A 37 9.56 4.53 -16.61
CA GLY A 37 8.69 5.03 -17.69
C GLY A 37 7.59 4.06 -18.13
N GLU A 38 7.56 2.83 -17.60
CA GLU A 38 6.54 1.84 -17.96
C GLU A 38 5.19 2.12 -17.29
N ARG A 39 4.10 1.60 -17.87
CA ARG A 39 2.74 1.72 -17.33
C ARG A 39 2.35 0.48 -16.54
N GLY A 40 1.39 0.62 -15.63
CA GLY A 40 0.88 -0.51 -14.84
C GLY A 40 1.34 -0.51 -13.38
N HIS A 41 2.30 0.32 -12.99
CA HIS A 41 2.78 0.42 -11.60
C HIS A 41 3.22 1.84 -11.22
N LEU A 42 3.30 2.12 -9.92
CA LEU A 42 3.88 3.37 -9.39
C LEU A 42 5.37 3.22 -9.14
N SER A 43 6.11 4.34 -9.11
CA SER A 43 7.52 4.38 -8.72
C SER A 43 7.84 3.64 -7.41
N SER A 44 6.91 3.63 -6.46
CA SER A 44 7.05 2.91 -5.17
C SER A 44 7.04 1.38 -5.31
N GLN A 45 6.44 0.86 -6.38
CA GLN A 45 6.33 -0.57 -6.70
C GLN A 45 7.27 -0.98 -7.85
N CYS A 46 8.04 -0.04 -8.39
CA CYS A 46 8.97 -0.30 -9.46
C CYS A 46 10.11 -1.20 -8.95
N PRO A 47 10.38 -2.36 -9.61
CA PRO A 47 11.44 -3.28 -9.19
C PRO A 47 12.84 -2.68 -9.37
N GLU A 48 12.98 -1.72 -10.29
CA GLU A 48 14.26 -1.08 -10.62
C GLU A 48 14.51 0.22 -9.85
N ASN A 49 13.65 0.59 -8.90
CA ASN A 49 13.79 1.87 -8.21
C ASN A 49 14.94 1.88 -7.19
N PRO A 50 16.04 2.61 -7.45
CA PRO A 50 17.20 2.65 -6.55
C PRO A 50 16.89 3.36 -5.22
N LYS A 51 15.85 4.20 -5.18
CA LYS A 51 15.41 4.92 -3.97
C LYS A 51 14.40 4.13 -3.13
N GLY A 52 13.91 3.00 -3.66
CA GLY A 52 12.89 2.16 -3.03
C GLY A 52 11.55 2.87 -2.81
N ILE A 53 10.80 2.41 -1.82
CA ILE A 53 9.42 2.84 -1.57
C ILE A 53 9.33 4.33 -1.15
N PHE A 54 10.46 4.94 -0.77
CA PHE A 54 10.49 6.26 -0.16
C PHE A 54 10.88 7.35 -1.17
N PRO A 55 10.02 8.35 -1.45
CA PRO A 55 10.27 9.35 -2.48
C PRO A 55 11.47 10.27 -2.20
N LYS A 56 11.81 10.50 -0.92
CA LYS A 56 13.00 11.26 -0.50
C LYS A 56 14.27 10.40 -0.38
N GLY A 57 14.22 9.11 -0.74
CA GLY A 57 15.42 8.26 -0.83
C GLY A 57 16.06 7.88 0.51
N SER A 58 15.27 7.53 1.52
CA SER A 58 15.79 7.06 2.81
C SER A 58 15.39 5.61 3.07
N GLY A 59 16.36 4.73 3.32
CA GLY A 59 16.13 3.34 3.71
C GLY A 59 16.33 3.10 5.21
N CYS A 60 16.42 1.83 5.57
CA CYS A 60 16.85 1.38 6.88
C CYS A 60 18.31 1.78 7.11
N HIS A 61 18.56 2.67 8.07
CA HIS A 61 19.91 3.08 8.46
C HIS A 61 20.73 1.97 9.14
N PHE A 62 20.09 0.88 9.54
CA PHE A 62 20.76 -0.25 10.19
C PHE A 62 21.30 -1.27 9.17
N CYS A 63 20.47 -1.70 8.21
CA CYS A 63 20.85 -2.72 7.22
C CYS A 63 21.03 -2.17 5.79
N GLY A 64 20.80 -0.88 5.55
CA GLY A 64 20.90 -0.26 4.24
C GLY A 64 19.74 -0.55 3.28
N SER A 65 18.73 -1.34 3.67
CA SER A 65 17.60 -1.68 2.79
C SER A 65 16.69 -0.49 2.50
N VAL A 66 16.31 -0.28 1.24
CA VAL A 66 15.36 0.79 0.83
C VAL A 66 13.88 0.38 0.91
N ARG A 67 13.60 -0.85 1.35
CA ARG A 67 12.23 -1.41 1.42
C ARG A 67 11.57 -1.27 2.79
N HIS A 68 12.33 -0.96 3.83
CA HIS A 68 11.82 -0.78 5.19
C HIS A 68 12.62 0.28 5.95
N LYS A 69 12.08 0.75 7.08
CA LYS A 69 12.80 1.63 8.03
C LYS A 69 13.40 0.81 9.17
N LYS A 70 14.33 1.41 9.93
CA LYS A 70 14.96 0.78 11.12
C LYS A 70 13.94 0.14 12.08
N ALA A 71 12.79 0.79 12.28
CA ALA A 71 11.70 0.29 13.12
C ALA A 71 11.14 -1.07 12.69
N ASN A 72 11.10 -1.34 11.38
CA ASN A 72 10.59 -2.58 10.80
C ASN A 72 11.72 -3.45 10.25
N CYS A 73 12.95 -3.25 10.71
CA CYS A 73 14.09 -4.03 10.27
C CYS A 73 14.14 -5.35 11.05
N PRO A 74 14.05 -6.52 10.37
CA PRO A 74 14.01 -7.81 11.05
C PRO A 74 15.27 -8.10 11.86
N GLU A 75 16.43 -7.61 11.39
CA GLU A 75 17.70 -7.74 12.12
C GLU A 75 17.72 -6.87 13.38
N TYR A 76 17.14 -5.67 13.30
CA TYR A 76 17.03 -4.77 14.45
C TYR A 76 16.03 -5.30 15.49
N THR A 77 14.89 -5.84 15.07
CA THR A 77 13.89 -6.41 15.99
C THR A 77 14.45 -7.60 16.76
N LYS A 78 15.22 -8.48 16.11
CA LYS A 78 15.92 -9.60 16.78
C LYS A 78 16.84 -9.11 17.89
N SER A 79 17.62 -8.05 17.63
CA SER A 79 18.54 -7.48 18.62
C SER A 79 17.85 -6.79 19.81
N HIS A 80 16.60 -6.31 19.63
CA HIS A 80 15.86 -5.61 20.69
C HIS A 80 14.86 -6.49 21.45
N GLN A 81 14.45 -7.63 20.89
CA GLN A 81 13.54 -8.57 21.55
C GLN A 81 14.23 -9.48 22.58
N SER A 82 15.56 -9.48 22.65
CA SER A 82 16.34 -10.24 23.65
C SER A 82 16.30 -9.65 25.07
N SER A 83 15.60 -8.53 25.29
CA SER A 83 15.48 -7.87 26.60
C SER A 83 14.10 -7.99 27.27
N ASN A 84 13.15 -8.70 26.65
CA ASN A 84 11.91 -9.11 27.32
C ASN A 84 11.89 -10.65 27.40
N ASN A 85 12.66 -11.19 28.34
CA ASN A 85 12.41 -12.50 28.92
C ASN A 85 12.24 -12.29 30.43
#